data_AF-A0A2E8WFJ9-F1
#
_entry.id   AF-A0A2E8WFJ9-F1
#
_cell.length_a   1.000
_cell.length_b   1.000
_cell.length_c   1.000
_cell.angle_alpha   90.00
_cell.angle_beta   90.00
_cell.angle_gamma   90.00
#
_symmetry.space_group_name_H-M   'P 1'
#
loop_
_entity.id
_entity.type
_entity.pdbx_description
1 polymer ?
#
loop_
_entity_poly.entity_id
_entity_poly.type
_entity_poly.pdbx_seq_one_letter_code
_entity_poly.pdbx_strand_id
1 'polypeptide(L)'
;MDINARTAHVSVLTTHGDEGVQIHGSHYNLNDYQTFSQESYLRVGGGIRKTHDKTYTSERTQSSGSIQVEGSRITFRHDGGPTYVFEGSNLTIEHADGTKDVLAK
;
A
#
# COMPACT_ATOMS: atom_id res chain seq x y z
N MET A 1 18.33 -18.57 -8.70
CA MET A 1 17.42 -17.77 -9.55
C MET A 1 17.14 -16.51 -8.75
N ASP A 2 17.87 -15.43 -9.01
CA ASP A 2 17.60 -14.15 -8.34
C ASP A 2 16.27 -13.64 -8.85
N ILE A 3 15.25 -13.71 -7.99
CA ILE A 3 13.99 -13.02 -8.24
C ILE A 3 14.34 -11.53 -8.14
N ASN A 4 14.45 -10.86 -9.29
CA ASN A 4 14.54 -9.41 -9.35
C ASN A 4 13.17 -8.83 -8.94
N ALA A 5 12.88 -8.88 -7.64
CA ALA A 5 11.62 -8.48 -7.02
C ALA A 5 11.50 -6.95 -6.94
N ARG A 6 11.69 -6.27 -8.07
CA ARG A 6 11.51 -4.82 -8.17
C ARG A 6 10.05 -4.44 -8.22
N THR A 7 9.18 -5.33 -8.66
CA THR A 7 7.75 -5.05 -8.77
C THR A 7 6.97 -5.89 -7.77
N ALA A 8 5.99 -5.26 -7.14
CA ALA A 8 5.05 -5.92 -6.25
C ALA A 8 3.63 -5.43 -6.52
N HIS A 9 2.66 -6.34 -6.47
CA HIS A 9 1.25 -5.99 -6.42
C HIS A 9 0.71 -6.41 -5.07
N VAL A 10 0.14 -5.45 -4.35
CA VAL A 10 -0.51 -5.68 -3.05
C VAL A 10 -1.99 -5.36 -3.23
N SER A 11 -2.86 -6.26 -2.77
CA SER A 11 -4.30 -6.02 -2.76
C SER A 11 -4.89 -6.40 -1.43
N VAL A 12 -5.67 -5.48 -0.85
CA VAL A 12 -6.47 -5.73 0.34
C VAL A 12 -7.92 -5.82 -0.10
N LEU A 13 -8.51 -6.99 0.14
CA LEU A 13 -9.93 -7.26 -0.09
C LEU A 13 -10.67 -7.09 1.24
N THR A 14 -11.61 -6.16 1.29
CA THR A 14 -12.56 -6.02 2.39
C THR A 14 -13.96 -6.37 1.90
N THR A 15 -14.72 -7.05 2.74
CA THR A 15 -16.12 -7.36 2.49
C THR A 15 -16.96 -6.78 3.62
N HIS A 16 -18.07 -6.15 3.26
CA HIS A 16 -19.02 -5.58 4.22
C HIS A 16 -20.36 -6.31 4.04
N GLY A 17 -20.54 -7.40 4.79
CA GLY A 17 -21.71 -8.27 4.65
C GLY A 17 -21.81 -8.95 3.28
N ASP A 18 -23.03 -9.35 2.90
CA ASP A 18 -23.30 -10.05 1.63
C ASP A 18 -23.36 -9.11 0.42
N GLU A 19 -23.27 -7.80 0.63
CA GLU A 19 -23.70 -6.78 -0.33
C GLU A 19 -22.55 -6.01 -0.98
N GLY A 20 -21.36 -5.97 -0.36
CA GLY A 20 -20.25 -5.15 -0.87
C GLY A 20 -18.89 -5.82 -0.79
N VAL A 21 -18.18 -5.85 -1.93
CA VAL A 21 -16.75 -6.17 -2.03
C VAL A 21 -15.99 -4.90 -2.35
N GLN A 22 -14.94 -4.62 -1.59
CA GLN A 22 -14.03 -3.52 -1.81
C GLN A 22 -12.61 -4.06 -1.95
N ILE A 23 -11.91 -3.61 -2.99
CA ILE A 23 -10.52 -3.96 -3.28
C ILE A 23 -9.72 -2.68 -3.32
N HIS A 24 -8.79 -2.53 -2.39
CA HIS A 24 -7.73 -1.55 -2.50
C HIS A 24 -6.49 -2.24 -3.07
N GLY A 25 -6.03 -1.81 -4.24
CA GLY A 25 -4.85 -2.38 -4.90
C GLY A 25 -3.76 -1.35 -5.09
N SER A 26 -2.51 -1.76 -4.92
CA SER A 26 -1.32 -0.94 -5.13
C SER A 26 -0.28 -1.72 -5.92
N HIS A 27 0.26 -1.11 -6.96
CA HIS A 27 1.42 -1.60 -7.70
C HIS A 27 2.64 -0.78 -7.28
N TYR A 28 3.67 -1.45 -6.78
CA TYR A 28 4.94 -0.86 -6.42
C TYR A 28 6.02 -1.22 -7.43
N ASN A 29 6.88 -0.26 -7.74
CA ASN A 29 8.13 -0.49 -8.46
C ASN A 29 9.29 0.12 -7.66
N LEU A 30 10.16 -0.74 -7.13
CA LEU A 30 11.37 -0.46 -6.35
C LEU A 30 12.55 -0.14 -7.29
N ASN A 31 12.34 0.82 -8.20
CA ASN A 31 13.23 1.28 -9.26
C ASN A 31 14.68 0.78 -9.15
N ASP A 32 15.44 1.39 -8.25
CA ASP A 32 16.86 1.18 -7.96
C ASP A 32 17.11 0.77 -6.50
N TYR A 33 16.06 0.34 -5.78
CA TYR A 33 16.06 0.08 -4.33
C TYR A 33 16.41 1.29 -3.45
N GLN A 34 16.52 2.49 -4.03
CA GLN A 34 16.67 3.76 -3.30
C GLN A 34 15.42 4.63 -3.45
N THR A 35 14.64 4.40 -4.50
CA THR A 35 13.37 5.07 -4.76
C THR A 35 12.30 4.05 -5.11
N PHE A 36 11.04 4.44 -4.93
CA PHE A 36 9.91 3.69 -5.42
C PHE A 36 8.89 4.58 -6.10
N SER A 37 8.12 3.97 -7.01
CA SER A 37 6.85 4.51 -7.49
C SER A 37 5.71 3.57 -7.11
N GLN A 38 4.55 4.15 -6.86
CA GLN A 38 3.33 3.44 -6.48
C GLN A 38 2.15 3.96 -7.29
N GLU A 39 1.37 3.04 -7.85
CA GLU A 39 0.05 3.33 -8.41
C GLU A 39 -1.02 2.60 -7.59
N SER A 40 -1.97 3.36 -7.04
CA SER A 40 -3.07 2.83 -6.23
C SER A 40 -4.42 3.02 -6.89
N TYR A 41 -5.33 2.09 -6.63
CA TYR A 41 -6.72 2.16 -7.08
C TYR A 41 -7.66 1.57 -6.02
N LEU A 42 -8.89 2.05 -6.04
CA LEU A 42 -10.01 1.49 -5.30
C LEU A 42 -11.04 0.93 -6.29
N ARG A 43 -11.44 -0.33 -6.09
CA ARG A 43 -12.59 -0.92 -6.77
C ARG A 43 -13.62 -1.33 -5.75
N VAL A 44 -14.87 -0.97 -5.98
CA VAL A 44 -16.02 -1.40 -5.19
C VAL A 44 -17.01 -2.04 -6.14
N GLY A 45 -17.44 -3.25 -5.83
CA GLY A 45 -18.40 -4.01 -6.62
C GLY A 45 -19.35 -4.79 -5.72
N GLY A 46 -20.55 -5.08 -6.25
CA GLY A 46 -21.58 -5.83 -5.54
C GLY A 46 -21.11 -7.19 -5.05
N GLY A 47 -21.67 -7.61 -3.91
CA GLY A 47 -21.47 -8.92 -3.28
C GLY A 47 -22.15 -10.08 -4.01
N ILE A 48 -22.38 -11.20 -3.30
CA ILE A 48 -22.77 -12.51 -3.87
C ILE A 48 -24.19 -12.51 -4.51
N ARG A 49 -24.90 -11.36 -4.51
CA ARG A 49 -26.22 -11.22 -5.12
C ARG A 49 -26.14 -11.02 -6.63
N LYS A 50 -27.03 -11.71 -7.36
CA LYS A 50 -27.09 -11.76 -8.84
C LYS A 50 -27.42 -10.44 -9.53
N THR A 51 -27.87 -9.42 -8.81
CA THR A 51 -28.18 -8.10 -9.36
C THR A 51 -26.90 -7.28 -9.41
N HIS A 52 -26.46 -6.95 -10.62
CA HIS A 52 -25.21 -6.23 -10.91
C HIS A 52 -25.30 -4.79 -10.38
N ASP A 53 -25.06 -4.58 -9.09
CA ASP A 53 -25.01 -3.24 -8.52
C ASP A 53 -23.74 -2.51 -8.96
N LYS A 54 -23.88 -1.21 -9.19
CA LYS A 54 -22.91 -0.32 -9.83
C LYS A 54 -21.49 -0.54 -9.31
N THR A 55 -20.59 -0.93 -10.21
CA THR A 55 -19.16 -0.99 -9.93
C THR A 55 -18.57 0.42 -9.91
N TYR A 56 -17.97 0.81 -8.79
CA TYR A 56 -17.15 2.02 -8.70
C TYR A 56 -15.69 1.64 -8.85
N THR A 57 -14.97 2.35 -9.72
CA THR A 57 -13.51 2.29 -9.77
C THR A 57 -13.01 3.72 -9.64
N SER A 58 -12.14 3.98 -8.66
CA SER A 58 -11.48 5.27 -8.55
C SER A 58 -10.54 5.49 -9.73
N GLU A 59 -10.23 6.74 -10.02
CA GLU A 59 -9.04 7.04 -10.80
C GLU A 59 -7.80 6.48 -10.10
N ARG A 60 -6.79 6.15 -10.89
CA ARG A 60 -5.51 5.67 -10.38
C ARG A 60 -4.72 6.84 -9.82
N THR A 61 -4.29 6.72 -8.58
CA THR A 61 -3.46 7.73 -7.92
C THR A 61 -2.01 7.29 -7.96
N GLN A 62 -1.13 8.16 -8.43
CA GLN A 62 0.31 7.93 -8.44
C GLN A 62 0.96 8.60 -7.23
N SER A 63 1.95 7.91 -6.66
CA SER A 63 2.82 8.45 -5.63
C SER A 63 4.22 7.88 -5.76
N SER A 64 5.18 8.50 -5.08
CA SER A 64 6.58 8.11 -5.08
C SER A 64 7.19 8.34 -3.71
N GLY A 65 8.42 7.84 -3.55
CA GLY A 65 9.19 8.08 -2.36
C GLY A 65 10.59 7.48 -2.43
N SER A 66 11.29 7.56 -1.30
CA SER A 66 12.62 7.01 -1.12
C SER A 66 12.63 5.82 -0.16
N ILE A 67 13.65 4.99 -0.33
CA ILE A 67 13.95 3.80 0.47
C ILE A 67 15.33 4.00 1.07
N GLN A 68 15.43 3.82 2.39
CA GLN A 68 16.70 3.86 3.12
C GLN A 68 16.83 2.59 3.95
N VAL A 69 18.00 1.95 3.87
CA VAL A 69 18.31 0.71 4.59
C VAL A 69 19.53 0.93 5.47
N GLU A 70 19.35 0.74 6.78
CA GLU A 70 20.39 0.91 7.80
C GLU A 70 20.42 -0.33 8.69
N GLY A 71 21.26 -1.30 8.35
CA GLY A 71 21.28 -2.60 9.04
C GLY A 71 19.94 -3.32 8.87
N SER A 72 19.23 -3.59 9.97
CA SER A 72 17.90 -4.22 9.98
C SER A 72 16.75 -3.22 9.86
N ARG A 73 17.04 -1.92 9.85
CA ARG A 73 16.05 -0.86 9.74
C ARG A 73 15.80 -0.54 8.26
N ILE A 74 14.55 -0.58 7.83
CA ILE A 74 14.13 -0.17 6.49
C ILE A 74 13.14 0.97 6.62
N THR A 75 13.42 2.08 5.94
CA THR A 75 12.57 3.28 5.95
C THR A 75 12.04 3.55 4.55
N PHE A 76 10.71 3.65 4.42
CA PHE A 76 10.03 4.11 3.22
C PHE A 76 9.46 5.50 3.48
N ARG A 77 9.94 6.52 2.77
CA ARG A 77 9.49 7.90 2.91
C ARG A 77 8.70 8.32 1.68
N HIS A 78 7.39 8.52 1.82
CA HIS A 78 6.55 9.00 0.73
C HIS A 78 6.71 10.52 0.54
N ASP A 79 6.81 10.99 -0.70
CA ASP A 79 7.12 12.40 -1.01
C ASP A 79 6.04 13.41 -0.54
N GLY A 80 4.81 12.94 -0.33
CA GLY A 80 3.68 13.74 0.17
C GLY A 80 2.83 13.00 1.20
N GLY A 81 3.43 12.03 1.89
CA GLY A 81 2.71 11.09 2.74
C GLY A 81 3.49 10.66 3.97
N PRO A 82 3.04 9.59 4.63
CA PRO A 82 3.70 9.10 5.83
C PRO A 82 5.08 8.51 5.53
N THR A 83 5.90 8.45 6.56
CA THR A 83 7.14 7.67 6.58
C THR A 83 6.91 6.38 7.36
N TYR A 84 7.19 5.25 6.73
CA TYR A 84 7.12 3.93 7.35
C TYR A 84 8.52 3.46 7.74
N VAL A 85 8.70 3.09 9.00
CA VAL A 85 9.97 2.53 9.51
C VAL A 85 9.71 1.12 10.02
N PHE A 86 10.36 0.15 9.38
CA PHE A 86 10.37 -1.25 9.78
C PHE A 86 11.67 -1.53 10.54
N GLU A 87 11.57 -2.00 11.77
CA GLU A 87 12.71 -2.40 12.60
C GLU A 87 12.35 -3.66 13.39
N GLY A 88 12.85 -4.82 12.92
CA GLY A 88 12.45 -6.11 13.48
C GLY A 88 10.96 -6.39 13.25
N SER A 89 10.22 -6.65 14.32
CA SER A 89 8.76 -6.85 14.29
C SER A 89 7.95 -5.56 14.47
N ASN A 90 8.61 -4.41 14.60
CA ASN A 90 7.96 -3.13 14.81
C ASN A 90 7.79 -2.37 13.50
N LEU A 91 6.60 -1.82 13.31
CA LEU A 91 6.28 -0.84 12.28
C LEU A 91 5.95 0.50 12.96
N THR A 92 6.75 1.53 12.67
CA THR A 92 6.42 2.91 13.03
C THR A 92 5.89 3.64 11.79
N ILE A 93 4.76 4.33 11.94
CA ILE A 93 4.16 5.18 10.91
C ILE A 93 4.25 6.62 11.42
N GLU A 94 5.04 7.45 10.75
CA GLU A 94 5.12 8.89 11.01
C GLU A 94 4.28 9.63 9.96
N HIS A 95 3.18 10.23 10.39
CA HIS A 95 2.27 10.97 9.53
C HIS A 95 2.81 12.35 9.17
N ALA A 96 2.26 12.95 8.12
CA ALA A 96 2.69 14.27 7.66
C ALA A 96 2.49 15.39 8.69
N ASP A 97 1.58 15.21 9.65
CA ASP A 97 1.35 16.13 10.77
C ASP A 97 2.30 15.90 11.96
N GLY A 98 3.22 14.94 11.85
CA GLY A 98 4.20 14.57 12.87
C GLY A 98 3.67 13.58 13.92
N THR A 99 2.41 13.17 13.86
CA THR A 99 1.89 12.11 14.72
C THR A 99 2.54 10.77 14.39
N LYS A 100 2.68 9.90 15.39
CA LYS A 100 3.37 8.61 15.26
C LYS A 100 2.53 7.47 15.83
N ASP A 101 2.30 6.47 14.99
CA ASP A 101 1.73 5.19 15.40
C ASP A 101 2.82 4.13 15.43
N VAL A 102 2.83 3.29 16.48
CA VAL A 102 3.76 2.17 16.59
C VAL A 102 2.95 0.88 16.72
N LEU A 103 3.13 0.00 15.73
CA LEU A 103 2.56 -1.33 15.66
C LEU A 103 3.65 -2.34 15.99
N ALA A 104 3.55 -2.95 17.17
CA ALA A 104 4.45 -4.01 17.62
C ALA A 104 3.72 -5.35 17.59
N LYS A 105 4.41 -6.40 17.12
CA LYS A 105 3.94 -7.79 17.17
C LYS A 105 4.78 -8.59 18.16
#